data_AF-A0A9E0RRY3-F1
#
_entry.id   AF-A0A9E0RRY3-F1
#
_cell.length_a   1.000
_cell.length_b   1.000
_cell.length_c   1.000
_cell.angle_alpha   90.00
_cell.angle_beta   90.00
_cell.angle_gamma   90.00
#
_symmetry.space_group_name_H-M   'P 1'
#
loop_
_entity.id
_entity.type
_entity.pdbx_description
1 polymer ?
#
loop_
_entity_poly.entity_id
_entity_poly.type
_entity_poly.pdbx_seq_one_letter_code
_entity_poly.pdbx_strand_id
1 'polypeptide(L)' 'STFARGRHFCIGSKLAGFEVEISANQLLDAMDDIAFADGIAPKQEGNFVRAPRSFPVTFTPS' A
#
# COMPACT_ATOMS: atom_id res chain seq x y z
N SER A 1 2.28 8.59 -13.87
CA SER A 1 1.37 7.94 -14.84
C SER A 1 1.01 6.51 -14.42
N THR A 2 0.67 6.29 -13.14
CA THR A 2 0.50 4.96 -12.52
C THR A 2 -0.46 4.04 -13.28
N PHE A 3 -1.51 4.60 -13.88
CA PHE A 3 -2.53 3.86 -14.64
C PHE A 3 -2.42 4.04 -16.16
N ALA A 4 -1.25 4.42 -16.66
CA ALA A 4 -1.04 4.82 -18.06
C ALA A 4 -2.03 5.92 -18.53
N ARG A 5 -2.26 6.03 -19.84
CA ARG A 5 -3.10 7.06 -20.49
C ARG A 5 -3.70 6.53 -21.80
N GLY A 6 -4.75 7.17 -22.29
CA GLY A 6 -5.35 6.88 -23.60
C GLY A 6 -6.00 5.49 -23.68
N ARG A 7 -5.89 4.82 -24.83
CA ARG A 7 -6.50 3.48 -25.06
C ARG A 7 -6.00 2.38 -24.13
N HIS A 8 -4.87 2.60 -23.46
CA HIS A 8 -4.28 1.65 -22.51
C HIS A 8 -4.42 2.13 -21.06
N PHE A 9 -5.32 3.07 -20.79
CA PHE A 9 -5.62 3.46 -19.43
C PHE A 9 -6.12 2.25 -18.64
N CYS A 10 -5.60 2.07 -17.43
CA CYS A 10 -5.88 0.90 -16.61
C CYS A 10 -7.38 0.79 -16.32
N ILE A 11 -7.99 -0.27 -16.84
CA ILE A 11 -9.39 -0.61 -16.60
C ILE A 11 -9.68 -0.84 -15.11
N GLY A 12 -8.68 -1.29 -14.34
CA GLY A 12 -8.79 -1.53 -12.89
C GLY A 12 -8.58 -0.30 -12.01
N SER A 13 -8.31 0.88 -12.57
CA SER A 13 -7.96 2.08 -11.76
C SER A 13 -9.03 2.48 -10.74
N LYS A 14 -10.31 2.28 -11.07
CA LYS A 14 -11.43 2.55 -10.14
C LYS A 14 -11.52 1.51 -9.03
N LEU A 15 -11.40 0.22 -9.38
CA LEU A 15 -11.36 -0.85 -8.39
C LEU A 15 -10.18 -0.69 -7.44
N ALA A 16 -8.97 -0.46 -7.98
CA ALA A 16 -7.77 -0.23 -7.17
C ALA A 16 -7.91 0.99 -6.24
N GLY A 17 -8.59 2.04 -6.68
CA GLY A 17 -8.91 3.19 -5.83
C GLY A 17 -9.80 2.81 -4.65
N PHE A 18 -10.89 2.08 -4.91
CA PHE A 18 -11.79 1.60 -3.85
C PHE A 18 -11.11 0.63 -2.89
N GLU A 19 -10.30 -0.30 -3.40
CA GLU A 19 -9.56 -1.26 -2.58
C GLU A 19 -8.59 -0.55 -1.63
N VAL A 20 -7.83 0.44 -2.12
CA VAL A 20 -6.91 1.22 -1.28
C VAL A 20 -7.66 2.03 -0.23
N GLU A 21 -8.78 2.67 -0.60
CA GLU A 21 -9.57 3.46 0.34
C GLU A 21 -10.14 2.59 1.47
N ILE A 22 -10.79 1.47 1.13
CA ILE A 22 -11.40 0.58 2.11
C ILE A 22 -10.33 -0.08 2.98
N SER A 23 -9.28 -0.65 2.37
CA SER A 23 -8.25 -1.37 3.13
C SER A 23 -7.43 -0.45 4.02
N ALA A 24 -7.09 0.76 3.58
CA ALA A 24 -6.35 1.71 4.40
C ALA A 24 -7.16 2.11 5.65
N ASN A 25 -8.46 2.39 5.49
CA ASN A 25 -9.32 2.70 6.63
C ASN A 25 -9.42 1.52 7.61
N GLN A 26 -9.67 0.31 7.11
CA GLN A 26 -9.73 -0.88 7.96
C GLN A 26 -8.44 -1.16 8.73
N LEU A 27 -7.28 -0.95 8.09
CA LEU A 27 -5.98 -1.09 8.75
C LEU A 27 -5.77 -0.04 9.82
N LEU A 28 -6.10 1.23 9.54
CA LEU A 28 -5.91 2.32 10.48
C LEU A 28 -6.87 2.21 11.67
N ASP A 29 -8.11 1.76 11.46
CA ASP A 29 -9.07 1.51 12.55
C ASP A 29 -8.63 0.36 13.48
N ALA A 30 -7.84 -0.60 12.99
CA ALA A 30 -7.41 -1.77 13.74
C ALA A 30 -5.99 -1.65 14.33
N MET A 31 -5.21 -0.65 13.90
CA MET A 31 -3.78 -0.53 14.19
C MET A 31 -3.40 0.93 14.48
N ASP A 32 -4.04 1.53 15.50
CA ASP A 32 -3.92 2.95 15.84
C ASP A 32 -2.47 3.43 16.05
N ASP A 33 -1.59 2.57 16.56
CA ASP A 33 -0.17 2.84 16.84
C ASP A 33 0.79 2.14 15.86
N ILE A 34 0.32 1.84 14.63
CA ILE A 34 1.15 1.19 13.60
C ILE A 34 2.43 1.98 13.31
N ALA A 35 3.56 1.29 13.37
CA ALA A 35 4.87 1.83 13.03
C ALA A 35 5.72 0.81 12.28
N PHE A 36 6.70 1.30 11.52
CA PHE A 36 7.74 0.43 10.96
C PHE A 36 8.55 -0.22 12.08
N ALA A 37 8.76 -1.53 12.00
CA ALA A 37 9.65 -2.22 12.93
C ALA A 37 11.05 -1.58 12.90
N ASP A 38 11.65 -1.42 14.08
CA ASP A 38 12.95 -0.78 14.27
C ASP A 38 13.06 0.68 13.77
N GLY A 39 11.92 1.32 13.41
CA GLY A 39 11.90 2.65 12.82
C GLY A 39 12.45 2.71 11.38
N ILE A 40 12.61 1.57 10.71
CA ILE A 40 13.25 1.48 9.40
C ILE A 40 12.20 1.29 8.30
N ALA A 41 12.08 2.26 7.41
CA ALA A 41 11.20 2.16 6.25
C ALA A 41 11.69 1.08 5.26
N PRO A 42 10.80 0.21 4.73
CA PRO A 42 11.17 -0.81 3.75
C PRO A 42 11.71 -0.22 2.45
N LYS A 43 12.75 -0.86 1.91
CA LYS A 43 13.33 -0.48 0.61
C LYS A 43 12.40 -0.89 -0.53
N GLN A 44 12.19 0.02 -1.48
CA GLN A 44 11.52 -0.29 -2.74
C GLN A 44 12.43 -1.16 -3.63
N GLU A 45 11.92 -2.29 -4.08
CA GLU A 45 12.60 -3.21 -4.99
C GLU A 45 11.82 -3.35 -6.30
N GLY A 46 12.51 -3.71 -7.39
CA GLY A 46 11.91 -3.93 -8.72
C GLY A 46 12.13 -2.79 -9.71
N ASN A 47 11.86 -3.06 -10.98
CA ASN A 47 12.05 -2.11 -12.09
C ASN A 47 10.70 -1.59 -12.62
N PHE A 48 9.89 -2.48 -13.19
CA PHE A 48 8.60 -2.14 -13.81
C PHE A 48 7.45 -2.06 -12.80
N VAL A 49 7.35 -3.07 -11.93
CA VAL A 49 6.47 -3.06 -10.75
C VAL A 49 7.37 -3.00 -9.54
N ARG A 50 7.11 -2.04 -8.64
CA ARG A 50 7.93 -1.79 -7.46
C ARG A 50 7.14 -2.05 -6.18
N ALA A 51 7.76 -2.77 -5.26
CA ALA A 51 7.23 -3.04 -3.94
C ALA A 51 8.38 -3.40 -2.99
N PRO A 52 8.22 -3.22 -1.68
CA PRO A 52 9.14 -3.81 -0.72
C PRO A 52 8.96 -5.33 -0.68
N ARG A 53 10.05 -6.06 -0.42
CA ARG A 53 10.01 -7.53 -0.25
C ARG A 53 9.36 -7.95 1.06
N SER A 54 9.53 -7.14 2.10
CA SER A 54 8.93 -7.30 3.42
C SER A 54 8.50 -5.95 3.94
N PHE A 55 7.42 -5.92 4.73
CA PHE A 55 6.88 -4.71 5.34
C PHE A 55 6.67 -4.95 6.84
N PRO A 56 7.76 -5.10 7.62
CA PRO A 56 7.65 -5.39 9.04
C PRO A 56 7.11 -4.16 9.79
N VAL A 57 6.08 -4.40 10.60
CA VAL A 57 5.41 -3.37 11.40
C VAL A 57 5.16 -3.86 12.82
N THR A 58 5.04 -2.92 13.74
CA THR A 58 4.61 -3.13 15.13
C THR A 58 3.34 -2.33 15.38
N PHE A 59 2.43 -2.89 16.16
CA PHE A 59 1.19 -2.25 16.61
C PHE A 59 0.67 -3.00 17.83
N THR A 60 -0.21 -2.37 18.60
CA THR A 60 -0.95 -2.97 19.70
C THR A 60 -2.29 -3.47 19.18
N PRO A 61 -2.60 -4.78 19.24
CA PRO A 61 -3.90 -5.29 18.82
C PRO A 61 -5.03 -4.72 19.69
N SER A 62 -6.06 -4.19 19.04
CA SER A 62 -7.32 -3.75 19.68
C SER A 62 -8.25 -4.92 20.02
#